data_AF-A0A8J8FLY3-F1
#
_entry.id   AF-A0A8J8FLY3-F1
#
_cell.length_a   1.000
_cell.length_b   1.000
_cell.length_c   1.000
_cell.angle_alpha   90.00
_cell.angle_beta   90.00
_cell.angle_gamma   90.00
#
_symmetry.space_group_name_H-M   'P 1'
#
loop_
_entity.id
_entity.type
_entity.pdbx_description
1 polymer ?
#
loop_
_entity_poly.entity_id
_entity_poly.type
_entity_poly.pdbx_seq_one_letter_code
_entity_poly.pdbx_strand_id
1 'polypeptide(L)' 'KRVIMRKLVMGIADATMEVDGKVIYQATDLKVGLFTSTKDF' A
#
# COMPACT_ATOMS: atom_id res chain seq x y z
N LYS A 1 -8.69 5.51 12.65
CA LYS A 1 -7.99 5.58 11.34
C LYS A 1 -7.97 7.05 10.89
N ARG A 2 -6.85 7.77 11.04
CA ARG A 2 -6.75 9.21 10.68
C ARG A 2 -6.34 9.33 9.21
N VAL A 3 -7.11 10.06 8.40
CA VAL A 3 -6.79 10.38 6.99
C VAL A 3 -6.31 11.82 6.95
N ILE A 4 -5.04 12.04 6.59
CA ILE A 4 -4.46 13.37 6.41
C ILE A 4 -4.66 13.75 4.93
N MET A 5 -5.50 14.75 4.65
CA MET A 5 -5.68 15.28 3.30
C MET A 5 -4.71 16.44 3.04
N ARG A 6 -3.64 16.16 2.28
CA ARG A 6 -2.84 17.18 1.56
C ARG A 6 -2.43 16.61 0.21
N LYS A 7 -3.21 16.87 -0.86
CA LYS A 7 -2.96 16.58 -2.30
C LYS A 7 -2.54 15.16 -2.73
N LEU A 8 -2.22 14.26 -1.80
CA LEU A 8 -1.76 12.90 -2.03
C LEU A 8 -2.80 11.94 -1.49
N VAL A 9 -3.27 11.04 -2.35
CA VAL A 9 -4.09 9.90 -1.93
C VAL A 9 -3.14 8.76 -1.57
N MET A 10 -3.15 8.33 -0.32
CA MET A 10 -2.29 7.25 0.19
C MET A 10 -3.15 6.12 0.77
N GLY A 11 -2.96 4.92 0.24
CA GLY A 11 -3.45 3.67 0.83
C GLY A 11 -2.42 3.08 1.77
N ILE A 12 -2.89 2.55 2.91
CA ILE A 12 -2.08 1.75 3.85
C ILE A 12 -2.79 0.43 4.07
N ALA A 13 -2.08 -0.69 3.88
CA ALA A 13 -2.62 -2.03 4.07
C ALA A 13 -1.52 -3.04 4.46
N ASP A 14 -1.95 -4.18 4.98
CA ASP A 14 -1.11 -5.36 5.14
C ASP A 14 -1.43 -6.36 4.03
N ALA A 15 -0.48 -7.24 3.69
CA ALA A 15 -0.67 -8.26 2.67
C ALA A 15 -0.11 -9.61 3.11
N THR A 16 -0.79 -10.66 2.67
CA THR A 16 -0.36 -12.05 2.80
C THR A 16 -0.46 -12.71 1.43
N MET A 17 0.60 -13.42 1.03
CA MET A 17 0.58 -14.26 -0.18
C MET A 17 0.67 -15.72 0.23
N GLU A 18 -0.22 -16.53 -0.36
CA GLU A 18 -0.35 -17.95 -0.09
C GLU A 18 -0.11 -18.77 -1.36
N VAL A 19 0.56 -19.91 -1.22
CA VAL A 19 0.67 -20.96 -2.24
C VAL A 19 0.23 -22.26 -1.59
N ASP A 20 -0.74 -22.93 -2.21
CA ASP A 20 -1.30 -24.21 -1.74
C ASP A 20 -1.73 -24.19 -0.26
N GLY A 21 -2.35 -23.10 0.18
CA GLY A 21 -2.83 -22.92 1.56
C GLY A 21 -1.73 -22.64 2.58
N LYS A 22 -0.47 -22.43 2.14
CA LYS A 22 0.64 -22.02 2.98
C LYS A 22 1.02 -20.58 2.68
N VAL A 23 1.02 -19.73 3.71
CA VAL A 23 1.54 -18.35 3.60
C VAL A 23 3.04 -18.41 3.33
N ILE A 24 3.45 -17.79 2.24
CA ILE A 24 4.85 -17.70 1.81
C ILE A 24 5.43 -16.30 2.00
N TYR A 25 4.60 -15.26 1.93
CA TYR A 25 5.03 -13.88 2.20
C TYR A 25 4.02 -13.14 3.06
N GLN A 26 4.55 -12.31 3.94
CA GLN A 26 3.79 -11.38 4.77
C GLN A 26 4.45 -10.00 4.65
N ALA A 27 3.62 -8.97 4.48
CA ALA A 27 4.07 -7.60 4.48
C ALA A 27 3.12 -6.76 5.31
N THR A 28 3.67 -5.95 6.22
CA THR A 28 2.93 -5.02 7.05
C THR A 28 3.22 -3.59 6.61
N ASP A 29 2.27 -2.69 6.84
CA ASP A 29 2.43 -1.25 6.56
C ASP A 29 2.81 -0.93 5.10
N LEU A 30 2.26 -1.68 4.14
CA LEU A 30 2.41 -1.34 2.72
C LEU A 30 1.77 0.01 2.44
N LYS A 31 2.54 0.93 1.86
CA LYS A 31 2.09 2.29 1.52
C LYS A 31 2.04 2.44 0.01
N VAL A 32 0.87 2.83 -0.49
CA VAL A 32 0.64 3.06 -1.91
C VAL A 32 0.19 4.50 -2.12
N GLY A 33 0.93 5.27 -2.90
CA GLY A 33 0.55 6.62 -3.31
C GLY A 33 -0.05 6.61 -4.72
N LEU A 34 -1.20 7.26 -4.90
CA LEU A 34 -1.77 7.52 -6.23
C LEU A 34 -1.39 8.95 -6.68
N PHE A 35 -0.74 9.03 -7.83
CA PHE A 35 -0.29 10.28 -8.43
C PHE A 35 -0.89 10.45 -9.83
N THR A 36 -1.35 11.66 -10.15
CA THR A 36 -1.86 12.00 -11.50
C THR A 36 -0.74 12.26 -12.50
N SER A 37 0.49 12.51 -12.02
CA SER A 37 1.72 12.65 -12.80
C SER A 37 2.88 12.09 -11.99
N THR A 38 3.73 11.30 -12.61
CA THR A 38 4.94 10.71 -11.99
C THR A 38 6.21 11.48 -12.35
N LYS A 39 6.11 12.66 -12.98
CA LYS A 39 7.28 13.42 -13.50
C LYS A 39 8.32 13.84 -12.45
N ASP A 40 7.93 13.85 -11.17
CA ASP A 40 8.78 14.28 -10.05
C ASP A 40 9.16 13.13 -9.10
N PHE A 41 8.90 11.88 -9.51
CA PHE A 41 9.34 10.63 -8.85
C PHE A 41 10.29 9.87 -9.77
#